data_AF-A0A7Y1YM05-F1
#
_entry.id   AF-A0A7Y1YM05-F1
#
_cell.length_a   1.000
_cell.length_b   1.000
_cell.length_c   1.000
_cell.angle_alpha   90.00
_cell.angle_beta   90.00
_cell.angle_gamma   90.00
#
_symmetry.space_group_name_H-M   'P 1'
#
loop_
_entity.id
_entity.type
_entity.pdbx_description
1 polymer ?
#
loop_
_entity_poly.entity_id
_entity_poly.type
_entity_poly.pdbx_seq_one_letter_code
_entity_poly.pdbx_strand_id
1 'polypeptide(L)'
;MNDSLGSTDVDRSIAFARRHHKRLADTIIDFKWGSAFLEEDVPLRYGSNFLWVDGSPDDVTAEELVLEADRILGGAGYKHRIVAIDDPVLSRRLRSGFEAAGWSLTELVTMVLPDPANATRDLRPGVHVREAEYSQTRNLLELLQH
;
A
#
# COMPACT_ATOMS: atom_id res chain seq x y z
N MET A 1 11.50 13.65 30.21
CA MET A 1 11.10 12.31 29.76
C MET A 1 9.58 12.26 29.74
N ASN A 2 8.99 12.45 28.57
CA ASN A 2 7.58 12.15 28.32
C ASN A 2 7.42 11.93 26.81
N ASP A 3 7.98 10.81 26.33
CA ASP A 3 7.72 10.27 25.00
C ASP A 3 6.43 9.45 25.09
N SER A 4 5.32 10.14 25.23
CA SER A 4 4.00 9.55 25.00
C SER A 4 3.81 9.46 23.49
N LEU A 5 4.01 8.25 22.95
CA LEU A 5 3.87 7.84 21.55
C LEU A 5 2.58 8.37 20.90
N GLY A 6 2.65 9.57 20.33
CA GLY A 6 1.63 10.11 19.43
C GLY A 6 1.83 9.51 18.04
N SER A 7 0.83 8.76 17.56
CA SER A 7 0.78 8.22 16.19
C SER A 7 1.14 9.30 15.16
N THR A 8 2.17 9.04 14.34
CA THR A 8 2.60 9.97 13.29
C THR A 8 1.48 10.20 12.27
N ASP A 9 1.54 11.28 11.51
CA ASP A 9 0.56 11.55 10.46
C ASP A 9 0.51 10.42 9.41
N VAL A 10 1.64 9.75 9.19
CA VAL A 10 1.76 8.54 8.36
C VAL A 10 0.99 7.37 9.00
N ASP A 11 1.21 7.09 10.28
CA ASP A 11 0.48 6.04 11.00
C ASP A 11 -1.04 6.29 10.98
N ARG A 12 -1.47 7.55 11.14
CA ARG A 12 -2.88 7.93 11.05
C ARG A 12 -3.44 7.73 9.63
N SER A 13 -2.65 8.03 8.61
CA SER A 13 -3.01 7.80 7.19
C SER A 13 -3.19 6.30 6.90
N ILE A 14 -2.25 5.46 7.32
CA ILE A 14 -2.32 4.00 7.18
C ILE A 14 -3.55 3.45 7.91
N ALA A 15 -3.76 3.88 9.16
CA ALA A 15 -4.93 3.46 9.94
C ALA A 15 -6.24 3.91 9.30
N PHE A 16 -6.28 5.10 8.68
CA PHE A 16 -7.44 5.54 7.90
C PHE A 16 -7.66 4.67 6.67
N ALA A 17 -6.62 4.40 5.88
CA ALA A 17 -6.69 3.57 4.69
C ALA A 17 -7.20 2.16 5.01
N ARG A 18 -6.67 1.52 6.08
CA ARG A 18 -7.18 0.22 6.56
C ARG A 18 -8.66 0.26 6.92
N ARG A 19 -9.11 1.28 7.66
CA ARG A 19 -10.54 1.45 7.98
C ARG A 19 -11.39 1.68 6.73
N HIS A 20 -10.87 2.37 5.72
CA HIS A 20 -11.54 2.61 4.45
C HIS A 20 -11.72 1.31 3.68
N HIS A 21 -10.66 0.53 3.47
CA HIS A 21 -10.75 -0.77 2.80
C HIS A 21 -11.65 -1.77 3.54
N LYS A 22 -11.60 -1.80 4.88
CA LYS A 22 -12.50 -2.62 5.69
C LYS A 22 -13.99 -2.29 5.48
N ARG A 23 -14.32 -1.04 5.15
CA ARG A 23 -15.72 -0.61 4.92
C ARG A 23 -16.19 -0.85 3.49
N LEU A 24 -15.26 -0.92 2.54
CA LEU A 24 -15.57 -1.10 1.12
C LEU A 24 -15.53 -2.58 0.69
N ALA A 25 -14.78 -3.42 1.40
CA ALA A 25 -14.71 -4.84 1.09
C ALA A 25 -16.07 -5.52 1.29
N ASP A 26 -16.50 -6.28 0.29
CA ASP A 26 -17.64 -7.20 0.40
C ASP A 26 -17.26 -8.37 1.29
N THR A 27 -16.04 -8.87 1.10
CA THR A 27 -15.50 -10.03 1.81
C THR A 27 -14.14 -9.69 2.42
N ILE A 28 -13.96 -10.03 3.69
CA ILE A 28 -12.69 -9.93 4.40
C ILE A 28 -12.28 -11.33 4.84
N ILE A 29 -11.07 -11.75 4.48
CA ILE A 29 -10.53 -13.07 4.81
C ILE A 29 -9.28 -12.87 5.66
N ASP A 30 -9.36 -13.26 6.93
CA ASP A 30 -8.19 -13.26 7.81
C ASP A 30 -7.24 -14.41 7.45
N PHE A 31 -5.95 -14.13 7.51
CA PHE A 31 -4.86 -15.09 7.37
C PHE A 31 -3.84 -14.86 8.48
N LYS A 32 -2.86 -15.76 8.60
CA LYS A 32 -1.94 -15.79 9.75
C LYS A 32 -1.28 -14.45 10.07
N TRP A 33 -1.00 -13.62 9.06
CA TRP A 33 -0.27 -12.37 9.20
C TRP A 33 -1.08 -11.12 8.82
N GLY A 34 -2.40 -11.22 8.65
CA GLY A 34 -3.23 -10.05 8.37
C GLY A 34 -4.59 -10.39 7.77
N SER A 35 -5.11 -9.49 6.94
CA SER A 35 -6.41 -9.67 6.28
C SER A 35 -6.33 -9.39 4.78
N ALA A 36 -7.07 -10.16 4.00
CA ALA A 36 -7.35 -9.88 2.60
C ALA A 36 -8.68 -9.13 2.47
N PHE A 37 -8.69 -8.08 1.64
CA PHE A 37 -9.88 -7.30 1.31
C PHE A 37 -10.28 -7.61 -0.11
N LEU A 38 -11.54 -8.00 -0.33
CA LEU A 38 -12.08 -8.35 -1.64
C LEU A 38 -13.36 -7.53 -1.92
N GLU A 39 -13.44 -6.99 -3.13
CA GLU A 39 -14.60 -6.26 -3.66
C GLU A 39 -15.01 -6.95 -4.97
N GLU A 40 -16.05 -7.77 -4.88
CA GLU A 40 -16.42 -8.76 -5.89
C GLU A 40 -16.97 -8.12 -7.17
N ASP A 41 -17.58 -6.93 -7.03
CA ASP A 41 -18.13 -6.15 -8.15
C ASP A 41 -17.05 -5.51 -9.03
N VAL A 42 -15.78 -5.43 -8.56
CA VAL A 42 -14.67 -4.81 -9.29
C VAL A 42 -13.44 -5.72 -9.36
N PRO A 43 -13.53 -6.91 -9.97
CA PRO A 43 -12.51 -7.93 -9.85
C PRO A 43 -11.20 -7.62 -10.59
N LEU A 44 -11.19 -6.61 -11.45
CA LEU A 44 -10.00 -6.12 -12.12
C LEU A 44 -9.33 -4.93 -11.40
N ARG A 45 -9.92 -4.45 -10.29
CA ARG A 45 -9.36 -3.35 -9.51
C ARG A 45 -8.39 -3.89 -8.48
N TYR A 46 -7.11 -3.81 -8.82
CA TYR A 46 -5.97 -4.27 -8.04
C TYR A 46 -5.99 -3.74 -6.59
N GLY A 47 -6.19 -2.42 -6.42
CA GLY A 47 -6.24 -1.77 -5.11
C GLY A 47 -7.50 -2.05 -4.26
N SER A 48 -8.46 -2.83 -4.77
CA SER A 48 -9.62 -3.28 -4.00
C SER A 48 -9.52 -4.75 -3.57
N ASN A 49 -8.58 -5.50 -4.17
CA ASN A 49 -8.50 -6.96 -4.06
C ASN A 49 -7.05 -7.36 -3.76
N PHE A 50 -6.68 -7.38 -2.48
CA PHE A 50 -5.30 -7.55 -2.04
C PHE A 50 -5.20 -8.11 -0.61
N LEU A 51 -4.03 -8.63 -0.26
CA LEU A 51 -3.66 -9.00 1.11
C LEU A 51 -2.97 -7.82 1.79
N TRP A 52 -3.29 -7.54 3.04
CA TRP A 52 -2.60 -6.54 3.85
C TRP A 52 -2.00 -7.20 5.08
N VAL A 53 -0.67 -7.18 5.18
CA VAL A 53 0.05 -7.69 6.35
C VAL A 53 -0.13 -6.74 7.53
N ASP A 54 -0.49 -7.26 8.70
CA ASP A 54 -0.63 -6.51 9.94
C ASP A 54 0.67 -6.49 10.73
N GLY A 55 1.05 -5.31 11.22
CA GLY A 55 2.22 -5.13 12.09
C GLY A 55 3.52 -5.59 11.45
N SER A 56 4.35 -6.27 12.25
CA SER A 56 5.75 -6.59 11.93
C SER A 56 6.09 -8.02 12.33
N PRO A 57 5.42 -9.05 11.78
CA PRO A 57 5.71 -10.43 12.14
C PRO A 57 7.16 -10.82 11.81
N ASP A 58 7.84 -11.41 12.79
CA ASP A 58 9.24 -11.81 12.65
C ASP A 58 9.39 -13.09 11.81
N ASP A 59 8.39 -13.97 11.84
CA ASP A 59 8.44 -15.31 11.26
C ASP A 59 7.99 -15.37 9.79
N VAL A 60 7.31 -14.32 9.28
CA VAL A 60 6.77 -14.35 7.93
C VAL A 60 7.88 -14.36 6.87
N THR A 61 7.67 -15.12 5.81
CA THR A 61 8.52 -15.17 4.62
C THR A 61 7.76 -14.67 3.38
N ALA A 62 8.49 -14.27 2.34
CA ALA A 62 7.88 -13.87 1.08
C ALA A 62 7.15 -15.07 0.43
N GLU A 63 7.72 -16.27 0.48
CA GLU A 63 7.12 -17.49 -0.06
C GLU A 63 5.75 -17.77 0.57
N GLU A 64 5.64 -17.67 1.89
CA GLU A 64 4.36 -17.85 2.58
C GLU A 64 3.32 -16.81 2.16
N LEU A 65 3.70 -15.54 1.98
CA LEU A 65 2.79 -14.50 1.51
C LEU A 65 2.36 -14.69 0.06
N VAL A 66 3.24 -15.22 -0.80
CA VAL A 66 2.90 -15.61 -2.17
C VAL A 66 1.89 -16.75 -2.15
N LEU A 67 2.11 -17.78 -1.34
CA LEU A 67 1.19 -18.90 -1.19
C LEU A 67 -0.18 -18.44 -0.65
N GLU A 68 -0.21 -17.53 0.31
CA GLU A 68 -1.46 -16.95 0.80
C GLU A 68 -2.16 -16.11 -0.27
N ALA A 69 -1.42 -15.32 -1.06
CA ALA A 69 -2.00 -14.57 -2.16
C ALA A 69 -2.61 -15.48 -3.23
N ASP A 70 -1.95 -16.59 -3.57
CA ASP A 70 -2.49 -17.57 -4.51
C ASP A 70 -3.69 -18.33 -3.94
N ARG A 71 -3.63 -18.74 -2.67
CA ARG A 71 -4.73 -19.41 -1.98
C ARG A 71 -5.98 -18.54 -1.93
N ILE A 72 -5.82 -17.28 -1.54
CA ILE A 72 -6.94 -16.36 -1.31
C ILE A 72 -7.41 -15.72 -2.63
N LEU A 73 -6.53 -14.97 -3.30
CA LEU A 73 -6.91 -14.23 -4.51
C LEU A 73 -7.06 -15.19 -5.69
N GLY A 74 -6.16 -16.15 -5.84
CA GLY A 74 -6.28 -17.18 -6.88
C GLY A 74 -7.46 -18.12 -6.64
N GLY A 75 -7.69 -18.54 -5.39
CA GLY A 75 -8.86 -19.34 -5.01
C GLY A 75 -10.19 -18.64 -5.28
N ALA A 76 -10.24 -17.31 -5.16
CA ALA A 76 -11.40 -16.49 -5.49
C ALA A 76 -11.48 -16.09 -6.98
N GLY A 77 -10.57 -16.59 -7.83
CA GLY A 77 -10.63 -16.39 -9.29
C GLY A 77 -10.07 -15.06 -9.79
N TYR A 78 -9.49 -14.22 -8.93
CA TYR A 78 -8.79 -13.01 -9.35
C TYR A 78 -7.55 -13.39 -10.18
N LYS A 79 -7.21 -12.57 -11.18
CA LYS A 79 -6.05 -12.82 -12.05
C LYS A 79 -4.76 -12.17 -11.54
N HIS A 80 -4.88 -11.26 -10.58
CA HIS A 80 -3.77 -10.49 -10.02
C HIS A 80 -3.47 -10.88 -8.58
N ARG A 81 -2.25 -10.58 -8.12
CA ARG A 81 -1.81 -10.79 -6.76
C ARG A 81 -1.18 -9.51 -6.23
N ILE A 82 -1.65 -9.05 -5.07
CA ILE A 82 -1.06 -7.90 -4.38
C ILE A 82 -0.97 -8.23 -2.89
N VAL A 83 0.19 -7.91 -2.33
CA VAL A 83 0.45 -7.92 -0.90
C VAL A 83 0.94 -6.52 -0.50
N ALA A 84 0.24 -5.89 0.44
CA ALA A 84 0.59 -4.60 1.02
C ALA A 84 1.29 -4.80 2.37
N ILE A 85 2.43 -4.11 2.56
CA ILE A 85 3.25 -4.16 3.77
C ILE A 85 3.62 -2.73 4.13
N ASP A 86 3.15 -2.25 5.29
CA ASP A 86 3.42 -0.88 5.74
C ASP A 86 4.78 -0.75 6.45
N ASP A 87 5.26 -1.83 7.08
CA ASP A 87 6.50 -1.83 7.84
C ASP A 87 7.72 -1.75 6.90
N PRO A 88 8.56 -0.69 6.99
CA PRO A 88 9.74 -0.52 6.14
C PRO A 88 10.88 -1.53 6.38
N VAL A 89 11.01 -2.04 7.60
CA VAL A 89 11.99 -3.07 7.97
C VAL A 89 11.56 -4.41 7.42
N LEU A 90 10.29 -4.77 7.61
CA LEU A 90 9.72 -6.01 7.10
C LEU A 90 9.75 -6.06 5.58
N SER A 91 9.25 -5.02 4.91
CA SER A 91 9.26 -4.94 3.44
C SER A 91 10.68 -5.06 2.85
N ARG A 92 11.68 -4.43 3.48
CA ARG A 92 13.08 -4.55 3.07
C ARG A 92 13.62 -5.96 3.27
N ARG A 93 13.27 -6.63 4.36
CA ARG A 93 13.65 -8.02 4.64
C ARG A 93 13.08 -8.99 3.61
N LEU A 94 11.83 -8.79 3.19
CA LEU A 94 11.12 -9.70 2.28
C LEU A 94 11.37 -9.44 0.80
N ARG A 95 11.93 -8.28 0.45
CA ARG A 95 12.18 -7.82 -0.94
C ARG A 95 12.77 -8.90 -1.85
N SER A 96 13.91 -9.46 -1.47
CA SER A 96 14.62 -10.44 -2.31
C SER A 96 13.81 -11.73 -2.52
N GLY A 97 12.99 -12.12 -1.54
CA GLY A 97 12.12 -13.28 -1.66
C GLY A 97 10.97 -13.06 -2.65
N PHE A 98 10.36 -11.88 -2.66
CA PHE A 98 9.34 -11.51 -3.65
C PHE A 98 9.94 -11.42 -5.06
N GLU A 99 11.12 -10.80 -5.20
CA GLU A 99 11.83 -10.69 -6.48
C GLU A 99 12.19 -12.08 -7.03
N ALA A 100 12.69 -12.99 -6.19
CA ALA A 100 12.98 -14.37 -6.58
C ALA A 100 11.72 -15.15 -7.01
N ALA A 101 10.55 -14.81 -6.45
CA ALA A 101 9.26 -15.37 -6.84
C ALA A 101 8.65 -14.69 -8.09
N GLY A 102 9.35 -13.75 -8.72
CA GLY A 102 8.90 -13.06 -9.94
C GLY A 102 7.92 -11.91 -9.70
N TRP A 103 7.79 -11.41 -8.46
CA TRP A 103 6.91 -10.29 -8.14
C TRP A 103 7.58 -8.95 -8.44
N SER A 104 6.78 -8.00 -8.91
CA SER A 104 7.18 -6.60 -9.01
C SER A 104 6.90 -5.87 -7.69
N LEU A 105 7.80 -4.96 -7.32
CA LEU A 105 7.69 -4.17 -6.09
C LEU A 105 7.35 -2.72 -6.41
N THR A 106 6.44 -2.15 -5.62
CA THR A 106 6.04 -0.74 -5.71
C THR A 106 6.14 -0.12 -4.34
N GLU A 107 6.81 1.05 -4.25
CA GLU A 107 6.87 1.83 -3.03
C GLU A 107 5.81 2.93 -3.06
N LEU A 108 4.91 2.93 -2.07
CA LEU A 108 3.90 3.97 -1.89
C LEU A 108 4.38 4.96 -0.83
N VAL A 109 4.44 6.24 -1.19
CA VAL A 109 4.86 7.31 -0.28
C VAL A 109 3.63 8.11 0.16
N THR A 110 3.47 8.28 1.47
CA THR A 110 2.46 9.19 2.02
C THR A 110 3.06 10.58 2.18
N MET A 111 2.53 11.55 1.43
CA MET A 111 2.85 12.96 1.64
C MET A 111 1.92 13.54 2.70
N VAL A 112 2.50 14.01 3.80
CA VAL A 112 1.76 14.67 4.87
C VAL A 112 1.67 16.15 4.54
N LEU A 113 0.46 16.66 4.35
CA LEU A 113 0.20 18.10 4.27
C LEU A 113 -0.02 18.61 5.71
N PRO A 114 0.85 19.49 6.23
CA PRO A 114 0.61 20.11 7.53
C PRO A 114 -0.66 20.95 7.47
N ASP A 115 -1.38 21.03 8.59
CA ASP A 115 -2.54 21.92 8.73
C ASP A 115 -2.17 23.34 8.27
N PRO A 116 -2.85 23.93 7.28
CA PRO A 116 -2.54 25.27 6.78
C PRO A 116 -2.54 26.35 7.87
N ALA A 117 -3.30 26.16 8.96
CA ALA A 117 -3.32 27.07 10.10
C ALA A 117 -2.06 26.97 10.98
N ASN A 118 -1.31 25.86 10.87
CA ASN A 118 -0.06 25.59 11.59
C ASN A 118 1.15 25.42 10.65
N ALA A 119 0.96 25.58 9.34
CA ALA A 119 2.01 25.48 8.34
C ALA A 119 2.70 26.84 8.19
N THR A 120 3.91 26.98 8.73
CA THR A 120 4.92 27.70 7.93
C THR A 120 5.02 26.94 6.62
N ARG A 121 4.60 27.54 5.50
CA ARG A 121 4.75 26.97 4.15
C ARG A 121 6.24 26.70 3.90
N ASP A 122 6.71 25.56 4.36
CA ASP A 122 8.06 25.08 4.12
C ASP A 122 8.02 24.38 2.76
N LEU A 123 7.89 25.19 1.71
CA LEU A 123 8.35 24.76 0.40
C LEU A 123 9.82 24.43 0.62
N ARG A 124 10.19 23.15 0.62
CA ARG A 124 11.61 22.76 0.58
C ARG A 124 12.29 23.64 -0.47
N PRO A 125 13.31 24.44 -0.12
CA PRO A 125 14.02 25.22 -1.12
C PRO A 125 14.51 24.27 -2.23
N GLY A 126 14.02 24.46 -3.45
CA GLY A 126 14.42 23.68 -4.62
C GLY A 126 13.39 22.69 -5.19
N VAL A 127 12.21 22.48 -4.58
CA VAL A 127 11.12 21.75 -5.26
C VAL A 127 10.32 22.71 -6.13
N HIS A 128 10.67 22.78 -7.41
CA HIS A 128 9.92 23.54 -8.40
C HIS A 128 8.71 22.72 -8.87
N VAL A 129 7.54 22.99 -8.27
CA VAL A 129 6.27 22.49 -8.81
C VAL A 129 5.88 23.40 -9.98
N ARG A 130 5.72 22.82 -11.17
CA ARG A 130 5.12 23.51 -12.31
C ARG A 130 3.71 22.98 -12.50
N GLU A 131 2.72 23.85 -12.33
CA GLU A 131 1.36 23.55 -12.75
C GLU A 131 1.33 23.36 -14.28
N ALA A 132 0.71 22.29 -14.72
CA ALA A 132 0.57 21.93 -16.12
C ALA A 132 -0.87 21.50 -16.36
N GLU A 133 -1.42 21.92 -17.50
CA GLU A 133 -2.71 21.40 -17.96
C GLU A 133 -2.62 19.89 -18.14
N TYR A 134 -3.67 19.14 -17.82
CA TYR A 134 -3.69 17.68 -17.95
C TYR A 134 -3.34 17.21 -19.38
N SER A 135 -3.68 18.02 -20.39
CA SER A 135 -3.30 17.76 -21.78
C SER A 135 -1.79 17.74 -22.02
N GLN A 136 -1.00 18.43 -21.19
CA GLN A 136 0.47 18.52 -21.29
C GLN A 136 1.20 17.37 -20.60
N THR A 137 0.53 16.61 -19.72
CA THR A 137 1.14 15.48 -18.97
C THR A 137 0.63 14.11 -19.43
N ARG A 138 -0.36 14.07 -20.33
CA ARG A 138 -0.94 12.83 -20.88
C ARG A 138 0.11 11.85 -21.41
N ASN A 139 1.07 12.34 -22.19
CA ASN A 139 2.13 11.49 -22.77
C ASN A 139 3.06 10.88 -21.72
N LEU A 140 3.26 11.55 -20.57
CA LEU A 140 4.05 11.03 -19.45
C LEU A 140 3.30 9.91 -18.69
N LEU A 141 1.98 10.01 -18.60
CA LEU A 141 1.14 8.99 -17.97
C LEU A 141 0.99 7.75 -18.86
N GLU A 142 0.92 7.92 -20.19
CA GLU A 142 0.88 6.82 -21.15
C GLU A 142 2.22 6.04 -21.21
N LEU A 143 3.36 6.69 -20.95
CA LEU A 143 4.68 6.05 -20.86
C LEU A 143 4.87 5.16 -19.61
N LEU A 144 4.04 5.32 -18.58
CA LEU A 144 4.09 4.52 -17.35
C LEU A 144 3.09 3.33 -17.37
N GLN A 145 2.40 3.12 -18.49
CA GLN A 145 1.42 2.04 -18.69
C GLN A 145 1.94 0.92 -19.61
N HIS A 146 3.26 0.89 -19.87
CA HIS A 146 3.98 -0.18 -20.55
C HIS A 146 5.20 -0.60 -19.72
#